data_AF-A0A520IGL2-F1
#
_entry.id   AF-A0A520IGL2-F1
#
_cell.length_a   1.000
_cell.length_b   1.000
_cell.length_c   1.000
_cell.angle_alpha   90.00
_cell.angle_beta   90.00
_cell.angle_gamma   90.00
#
_symmetry.space_group_name_H-M   'P 1'
#
loop_
_entity.id
_entity.type
_entity.pdbx_description
1 polymer ?
#
loop_
_entity_poly.entity_id
_entity_poly.type
_entity_poly.pdbx_seq_one_letter_code
_entity_poly.pdbx_strand_id
1 'polypeptide(L)'
;MTGTMKSMTMSDGATIAVYHAQPTGDRRGGLVLVQEIFGVTDHIRDLCDDYAADGYEVLAPALFDREHPGFEADYSGDGLARGIELARQLHPFELSLTDVQTCIDSLAPAGPVFVVGYCYGG
;
A
#
# COMPACT_ATOMS: atom_id res chain seq x y z
N MET A 1 8.81 9.82 -9.19
CA MET A 1 8.50 8.43 -8.85
C MET A 1 9.53 7.46 -9.45
N THR A 2 10.04 6.52 -8.64
CA THR A 2 11.02 5.50 -9.06
C THR A 2 10.50 4.07 -8.94
N GLY A 3 9.52 3.83 -8.07
CA GLY A 3 8.79 2.58 -7.99
C GLY A 3 7.81 2.36 -9.14
N THR A 4 7.20 1.17 -9.15
CA THR A 4 6.25 0.75 -10.17
C THR A 4 5.07 0.02 -9.55
N MET A 5 3.85 0.23 -10.07
CA MET A 5 2.70 -0.62 -9.73
C MET A 5 2.90 -2.02 -10.31
N LYS A 6 2.74 -3.05 -9.47
CA LYS A 6 2.79 -4.46 -9.85
C LYS A 6 1.53 -5.17 -9.37
N SER A 7 1.09 -6.18 -10.09
CA SER A 7 0.02 -7.06 -9.62
C SER A 7 0.57 -8.09 -8.65
N MET A 8 -0.12 -8.31 -7.53
CA MET A 8 0.24 -9.29 -6.52
C MET A 8 -0.97 -10.12 -6.12
N THR A 9 -0.78 -11.45 -6.04
CA THR A 9 -1.81 -12.37 -5.55
C THR A 9 -1.81 -12.37 -4.03
N MET A 10 -2.97 -12.08 -3.45
CA MET A 10 -3.22 -12.06 -2.01
C MET A 10 -3.50 -13.47 -1.48
N SER A 11 -3.49 -13.63 -0.15
CA SER A 11 -3.63 -14.95 0.50
C SER A 11 -4.96 -15.68 0.20
N ASP A 12 -6.00 -14.94 -0.18
CA ASP A 12 -7.31 -15.46 -0.59
C ASP A 12 -7.43 -15.73 -2.11
N GLY A 13 -6.34 -15.51 -2.87
CA GLY A 13 -6.29 -15.68 -4.32
C GLY A 13 -6.75 -14.46 -5.12
N ALA A 14 -7.22 -13.38 -4.48
CA ALA A 14 -7.48 -12.13 -5.16
C ALA A 14 -6.18 -11.54 -5.71
N THR A 15 -6.27 -10.69 -6.73
CA THR A 15 -5.12 -9.96 -7.27
C THR A 15 -5.39 -8.47 -7.14
N ILE A 16 -4.50 -7.75 -6.45
CA ILE A 16 -4.55 -6.29 -6.31
C ILE A 16 -3.26 -5.67 -6.86
N ALA A 17 -3.29 -4.37 -7.14
CA ALA A 17 -2.09 -3.62 -7.44
C ALA A 17 -1.31 -3.30 -6.15
N VAL A 18 0.01 -3.31 -6.24
CA VAL A 18 0.94 -2.98 -5.16
C VAL A 18 2.03 -2.09 -5.76
N TYR A 19 2.20 -0.88 -5.22
CA TYR A 19 3.35 -0.05 -5.59
C TYR A 19 4.61 -0.65 -4.97
N HIS A 20 5.62 -0.89 -5.79
CA HIS A 20 6.89 -1.48 -5.36
C HIS A 20 8.04 -0.53 -5.68
N ALA A 21 8.68 0.00 -4.64
CA ALA A 21 9.90 0.80 -4.75
C ALA A 21 11.11 -0.01 -4.24
N GLN A 22 12.15 -0.08 -5.06
CA GLN A 22 13.39 -0.78 -4.73
C GLN A 22 14.33 0.13 -3.93
N PRO A 23 15.04 -0.40 -2.92
CA PRO A 23 15.94 0.42 -2.10
C PRO A 23 17.08 0.98 -2.94
N THR A 24 17.49 2.20 -2.64
CA THR A 24 18.75 2.75 -3.13
C THR A 24 19.90 2.25 -2.27
N GLY A 25 20.93 1.68 -2.89
CA GLY A 25 22.08 1.13 -2.18
C GLY A 25 21.79 -0.21 -1.49
N ASP A 26 22.42 -0.45 -0.34
CA ASP A 26 22.25 -1.69 0.40
C ASP A 26 20.89 -1.74 1.11
N ARG A 27 20.18 -2.86 0.95
CA ARG A 27 18.85 -3.07 1.56
C ARG A 27 18.96 -3.12 3.08
N ARG A 28 18.28 -2.18 3.75
CA ARG A 28 18.20 -2.08 5.22
C ARG A 28 17.07 -2.92 5.82
N GLY A 29 16.03 -3.20 5.04
CA GLY A 29 14.85 -3.97 5.45
C GLY A 29 13.70 -3.78 4.48
N GLY A 30 12.63 -4.55 4.69
CA GLY A 30 11.35 -4.33 4.01
C GLY A 30 10.49 -3.30 4.76
N LEU A 31 9.65 -2.56 4.05
CA LEU A 31 8.68 -1.65 4.62
C LEU A 31 7.36 -1.79 3.88
N VAL A 32 6.27 -2.06 4.60
CA VAL A 32 4.92 -1.99 4.05
C VAL A 32 4.32 -0.64 4.44
N LEU A 33 4.00 0.18 3.44
CA LEU A 33 3.37 1.48 3.63
C LEU A 33 1.87 1.36 3.36
N VAL A 34 1.05 1.63 4.37
CA VAL A 34 -0.41 1.51 4.30
C VAL A 34 -1.04 2.88 4.03
N GLN A 35 -1.80 2.96 2.94
CA GLN A 35 -2.44 4.18 2.44
C GLN A 35 -3.44 4.83 3.41
N GLU A 36 -3.74 6.10 3.13
CA GLU A 36 -4.94 6.77 3.64
C GLU A 36 -6.22 6.22 2.95
N ILE A 37 -7.38 6.83 3.20
CA ILE A 37 -8.65 6.47 2.55
C ILE A 37 -8.72 6.86 1.05
N PHE A 38 -7.67 7.45 0.49
CA PHE A 38 -7.67 8.02 -0.86
C PHE A 38 -7.01 7.12 -1.91
N GLY A 39 -6.60 5.90 -1.55
CA GLY A 39 -5.86 5.03 -2.47
C GLY A 39 -4.35 5.21 -2.39
N VAL A 40 -3.63 4.52 -3.28
CA VAL A 40 -2.19 4.68 -3.47
C VAL A 40 -1.94 5.86 -4.41
N THR A 41 -2.21 7.07 -3.89
CA THR A 41 -2.06 8.34 -4.61
C THR A 41 -0.60 8.65 -4.91
N ASP A 42 -0.35 9.67 -5.74
CA ASP A 42 1.00 10.19 -5.97
C ASP A 42 1.72 10.57 -4.66
N HIS A 43 1.01 11.10 -3.66
CA HIS A 43 1.59 11.38 -2.35
C HIS A 43 2.10 10.12 -1.65
N ILE A 44 1.31 9.03 -1.68
CA ILE A 44 1.72 7.74 -1.11
C ILE A 44 2.91 7.16 -1.88
N ARG A 45 2.92 7.27 -3.21
CA ARG A 45 4.04 6.80 -4.05
C ARG A 45 5.32 7.57 -3.77
N ASP A 46 5.23 8.89 -3.61
CA ASP A 46 6.38 9.74 -3.26
C ASP A 46 6.94 9.36 -1.87
N LEU A 47 6.07 9.12 -0.87
CA LEU A 47 6.53 8.62 0.43
C LEU A 47 7.22 7.25 0.33
N CYS A 48 6.70 6.34 -0.50
CA CYS A 48 7.37 5.06 -0.76
C CYS A 48 8.75 5.25 -1.38
N ASP A 49 8.88 6.16 -2.34
CA ASP A 49 10.16 6.45 -2.99
C ASP A 49 11.15 7.12 -2.02
N ASP A 50 10.69 7.97 -1.10
CA ASP A 50 11.52 8.58 -0.05
C ASP A 50 12.09 7.52 0.90
N TYR A 51 11.26 6.59 1.39
CA TYR A 51 11.73 5.45 2.20
C TYR A 51 12.68 4.54 1.41
N ALA A 52 12.45 4.39 0.10
CA ALA A 52 13.33 3.63 -0.76
C ALA A 52 14.70 4.31 -0.95
N ALA A 53 14.73 5.64 -1.06
CA ALA A 53 15.96 6.43 -1.08
C ALA A 53 16.76 6.27 0.22
N ASP A 54 16.07 6.08 1.35
CA ASP A 54 16.69 5.78 2.65
C ASP A 54 17.18 4.33 2.79
N GLY A 55 16.99 3.48 1.77
CA GLY A 55 17.50 2.11 1.71
C GLY A 55 16.50 1.01 2.09
N TYR A 56 15.20 1.30 2.15
CA TYR A 56 14.16 0.29 2.40
C TYR A 56 13.55 -0.24 1.10
N GLU A 57 13.22 -1.53 1.05
CA GLU A 57 12.38 -2.05 -0.02
C GLU A 57 10.92 -1.87 0.36
N VAL A 58 10.18 -1.09 -0.41
CA VAL A 58 8.85 -0.62 -0.02
C VAL A 58 7.76 -1.24 -0.87
N LEU A 59 6.72 -1.75 -0.20
CA LEU A 59 5.46 -2.17 -0.82
C LEU A 59 4.31 -1.33 -0.27
N ALA A 60 3.48 -0.78 -1.14
CA ALA A 60 2.20 -0.16 -0.76
C ALA A 60 1.04 -0.85 -1.49
N PRO A 61 0.26 -1.70 -0.81
CA PRO A 61 -0.87 -2.38 -1.43
C PRO A 61 -2.05 -1.42 -1.65
N ALA A 62 -2.65 -1.45 -2.84
CA ALA A 62 -3.89 -0.73 -3.15
C ALA A 62 -5.09 -1.48 -2.57
N LEU A 63 -5.33 -1.30 -1.27
CA LEU A 63 -6.28 -2.12 -0.51
C LEU A 63 -7.71 -2.07 -1.06
N PHE A 64 -8.12 -0.90 -1.57
CA PHE A 64 -9.45 -0.70 -2.15
C PHE A 64 -9.59 -1.21 -3.58
N ASP A 65 -8.56 -1.80 -4.20
CA ASP A 65 -8.67 -2.39 -5.55
C ASP A 65 -9.72 -3.50 -5.62
N ARG A 66 -10.00 -4.16 -4.49
CA ARG A 66 -11.00 -5.23 -4.39
C ARG A 66 -12.41 -4.71 -4.71
N GLU A 67 -12.74 -3.51 -4.26
CA GLU A 67 -14.05 -2.88 -4.44
C GLU A 67 -14.04 -1.84 -5.58
N HIS A 68 -12.89 -1.23 -5.85
CA HIS A 68 -12.72 -0.18 -6.83
C HIS A 68 -11.28 -0.20 -7.41
N PRO A 69 -11.00 -1.04 -8.41
CA PRO A 69 -9.68 -1.14 -9.04
C PRO A 69 -9.13 0.21 -9.50
N GLY A 70 -7.90 0.54 -9.09
CA GLY A 70 -7.24 1.80 -9.42
C GLY A 70 -7.85 3.01 -8.72
N PHE A 71 -8.48 2.83 -7.55
CA PHE A 71 -9.01 3.95 -6.78
C PHE A 71 -7.89 4.87 -6.32
N GLU A 72 -7.96 6.12 -6.78
CA GLU A 72 -7.21 7.25 -6.26
C GLU A 72 -8.16 8.44 -6.21
N ALA A 73 -8.07 9.24 -5.14
CA ALA A 73 -8.96 10.37 -4.93
C ALA A 73 -8.20 11.61 -4.45
N ASP A 74 -8.79 12.77 -4.73
CA ASP A 74 -8.40 14.01 -4.10
C ASP A 74 -8.93 14.07 -2.66
N TYR A 75 -8.35 14.97 -1.87
CA TYR A 75 -8.64 15.10 -0.44
C TYR A 75 -9.97 15.82 -0.15
N SER A 76 -10.84 16.00 -1.15
CA SER A 76 -12.01 16.88 -1.06
C SER A 76 -13.23 16.32 -1.79
N GLY A 77 -14.39 16.95 -1.57
CA GLY A 77 -15.62 16.69 -2.32
C GLY A 77 -16.00 15.21 -2.41
N ASP A 78 -16.27 14.76 -3.64
CA ASP A 78 -16.74 13.41 -3.93
C ASP A 78 -15.66 12.35 -3.67
N GLY A 79 -14.38 12.68 -3.85
CA GLY A 79 -13.25 11.79 -3.56
C GLY A 79 -13.18 11.43 -2.08
N LEU A 80 -13.32 12.43 -1.20
CA LEU A 80 -13.41 12.21 0.24
C LEU A 80 -14.64 11.37 0.62
N ALA A 81 -15.81 11.68 0.06
CA ALA A 81 -17.03 10.92 0.35
C ALA A 81 -16.88 9.45 -0.06
N ARG A 82 -16.31 9.19 -1.24
CA ARG A 82 -16.07 7.84 -1.75
C ARG A 82 -15.02 7.09 -0.92
N GLY A 83 -13.93 7.74 -0.52
CA GLY A 83 -12.92 7.14 0.35
C GLY A 83 -13.50 6.74 1.72
N ILE A 84 -14.37 7.58 2.30
CA ILE A 84 -15.08 7.27 3.55
C ILE A 84 -16.02 6.07 3.36
N GLU A 85 -16.77 6.02 2.26
CA GLU A 85 -17.67 4.91 1.96
C GLU A 85 -16.90 3.59 1.80
N LEU A 86 -15.81 3.60 1.04
CA LEU A 86 -14.92 2.45 0.89
C LEU A 86 -14.41 1.97 2.25
N ALA A 87 -13.83 2.88 3.04
CA ALA A 87 -13.22 2.54 4.33
C ALA A 87 -14.20 2.07 5.41
N ARG A 88 -15.46 2.54 5.38
CA ARG A 88 -16.42 2.30 6.48
C ARG A 88 -17.55 1.34 6.14
N GLN A 89 -17.84 1.13 4.87
CA GLN A 89 -19.05 0.42 4.45
C GLN A 89 -18.75 -0.73 3.49
N LEU A 90 -17.81 -0.55 2.56
CA LEU A 90 -17.61 -1.50 1.47
C LEU A 90 -16.43 -2.44 1.69
N HIS A 91 -15.27 -1.90 2.07
CA HIS A 91 -14.06 -2.70 2.25
C HIS A 91 -14.02 -3.31 3.65
N PRO A 92 -14.01 -4.65 3.79
CA PRO A 92 -13.83 -5.31 5.07
C PRO A 92 -12.44 -5.04 5.65
N PHE A 93 -12.36 -4.41 6.82
CA PHE A 93 -11.08 -4.04 7.44
C PHE A 93 -10.11 -5.24 7.63
N GLU A 94 -10.64 -6.42 7.96
CA GLU A 94 -9.82 -7.63 8.10
C GLU A 94 -9.08 -8.02 6.81
N LEU A 95 -9.66 -7.72 5.63
CA LEU A 95 -8.96 -7.95 4.35
C LEU A 95 -7.74 -7.03 4.20
N SER A 96 -7.83 -5.78 4.69
CA SER A 96 -6.67 -4.89 4.73
C SER A 96 -5.52 -5.52 5.51
N LEU A 97 -5.81 -6.12 6.67
CA LEU A 97 -4.80 -6.77 7.50
C LEU A 97 -4.17 -7.98 6.79
N THR A 98 -4.97 -8.82 6.13
CA THR A 98 -4.45 -10.00 5.42
C THR A 98 -3.66 -9.64 4.16
N ASP A 99 -4.01 -8.55 3.48
CA ASP A 99 -3.28 -8.06 2.30
C ASP A 99 -1.93 -7.45 2.71
N VAL A 100 -1.92 -6.67 3.79
CA VAL A 100 -0.70 -6.17 4.43
C VAL A 100 0.19 -7.32 4.89
N GLN A 101 -0.38 -8.36 5.52
CA GLN A 101 0.37 -9.55 5.92
C GLN A 101 0.99 -10.27 4.71
N THR A 102 0.27 -10.37 3.59
CA THR A 102 0.82 -10.97 2.36
C THR A 102 2.02 -10.16 1.84
N CYS A 103 1.96 -8.83 1.92
CA CYS A 103 3.10 -7.97 1.57
C CYS A 103 4.28 -8.17 2.54
N ILE A 104 4.01 -8.27 3.85
CA ILE A 104 5.05 -8.55 4.87
C ILE A 104 5.74 -9.88 4.58
N ASP A 105 4.96 -10.94 4.37
CA ASP A 105 5.47 -12.29 4.12
C ASP A 105 6.33 -12.35 2.85
N SER A 106 6.04 -11.51 1.85
CA SER A 106 6.86 -11.41 0.64
C SER A 106 8.23 -10.75 0.87
N LEU A 107 8.33 -9.84 1.85
CA LEU A 107 9.55 -9.08 2.15
C LEU A 107 10.41 -9.77 3.23
N ALA A 108 9.79 -10.59 4.08
CA ALA A 108 10.41 -11.23 5.23
C ALA A 108 11.58 -12.18 4.90
N PRO A 109 11.60 -12.93 3.78
CA PRO A 109 12.73 -13.78 3.41
C PRO A 109 14.06 -13.02 3.25
N ALA A 110 13.99 -11.71 2.98
CA ALA A 110 15.16 -10.85 2.80
C ALA A 110 15.55 -10.07 4.08
N GLY A 111 14.94 -10.36 5.23
CA GLY A 111 15.30 -9.75 6.52
C GLY A 111 14.12 -9.08 7.23
N PRO A 112 14.38 -8.17 8.19
CA PRO A 112 13.33 -7.54 8.99
C PRO A 112 12.38 -6.72 8.11
N VAL A 113 11.11 -6.69 8.52
CA VAL A 113 10.04 -5.94 7.85
C VAL A 113 9.39 -5.00 8.84
N PHE A 114 9.16 -3.77 8.41
CA PHE A 114 8.49 -2.72 9.17
C PHE A 114 7.16 -2.37 8.51
N VAL A 115 6.26 -1.76 9.27
CA VAL A 115 4.99 -1.24 8.75
C VAL A 115 4.85 0.20 9.19
N VAL A 116 4.44 1.06 8.28
CA VAL A 116 4.03 2.43 8.57
C VAL A 116 2.70 2.68 7.86
N GLY A 117 1.82 3.45 8.46
CA GLY A 117 0.55 3.79 7.84
C GLY A 117 0.07 5.17 8.21
N TYR A 118 -0.78 5.70 7.36
CA TYR A 118 -1.29 7.07 7.46
C TYR A 118 -2.81 7.05 7.50
N CYS A 119 -3.38 7.76 8.48
CA CYS A 119 -4.83 7.85 8.69
C CYS A 119 -5.49 6.47 8.83
N TYR A 120 -6.12 5.95 7.77
CA TYR A 120 -6.72 4.61 7.74
C TYR A 120 -5.70 3.51 8.02
N GLY A 121 -4.47 3.68 7.52
CA GLY A 121 -3.41 2.69 7.67
C GLY A 121 -2.66 2.70 9.00
N GLY A 122 -2.87 3.71 9.86
CA GLY A 122 -2.19 3.87 11.15
C GLY A 122 -3.01 3.37 12.32
#